data_AF-A0A9E5QU85-F1
#
_entry.id   AF-A0A9E5QU85-F1
#
_cell.length_a   1.000
_cell.length_b   1.000
_cell.length_c   1.000
_cell.angle_alpha   90.00
_cell.angle_beta   90.00
_cell.angle_gamma   90.00
#
_symmetry.space_group_name_H-M   'P 1'
#
loop_
_entity.id
_entity.type
_entity.pdbx_description
1 polymer ?
#
loop_
_entity_poly.entity_id
_entity_poly.type
_entity_poly.pdbx_seq_one_letter_code
_entity_poly.pdbx_strand_id
1 'polypeptide(L)'
;MTKKPGMPTGNLTFTGKQKEQFRDALLAAFPTEHDLNQLLVFELEENLLNLVAAGPLKIMTFQLIEWAETQGRLEELLVGAMSQNPGNPKLKKFAQSLEISFFIQICQELIEVGAVETVFKVLLSLKLPKNNRELLINLRYRWDSLLRKEEEDEISEEELANEKAILASNLSSFLEHYGSSPDKIANTEYYRLYPYLKELVTWGVKLMPPLSGLPAGRP
;
A
#
# COMPACT_ATOMS: atom_id res chain seq x y z
N MET A 1 30.57 -7.40 5.69
CA MET A 1 29.41 -6.52 5.49
C MET A 1 28.51 -7.18 4.45
N THR A 2 27.48 -7.89 4.90
CA THR A 2 26.62 -8.70 4.04
C THR A 2 25.60 -7.79 3.35
N LYS A 3 25.72 -7.61 2.02
CA LYS A 3 24.65 -7.05 1.19
C LYS A 3 23.37 -7.87 1.46
N LYS A 4 22.32 -7.24 1.96
CA LYS A 4 20.99 -7.88 2.02
C LYS A 4 20.60 -8.29 0.59
N PRO A 5 20.04 -9.49 0.38
CA PRO A 5 19.65 -9.94 -0.95
C PRO A 5 18.60 -9.00 -1.55
N GLY A 6 18.81 -8.62 -2.81
CA GLY A 6 17.93 -7.70 -3.54
C GLY A 6 16.51 -8.26 -3.67
N MET A 7 15.54 -7.46 -3.24
CA MET A 7 14.11 -7.74 -3.39
C MET A 7 13.68 -7.58 -4.85
N PRO A 8 12.61 -8.28 -5.31
CA PRO A 8 12.09 -8.09 -6.66
C PRO A 8 11.59 -6.64 -6.84
N THR A 9 12.23 -5.89 -7.72
CA THR A 9 11.93 -4.49 -8.03
C THR A 9 10.70 -4.39 -8.93
N GLY A 10 9.52 -4.22 -8.34
CA GLY A 10 8.39 -3.60 -9.03
C GLY A 10 8.59 -2.10 -9.01
N ASN A 11 8.65 -1.42 -10.17
CA ASN A 11 8.80 0.04 -10.19
C ASN A 11 7.59 0.69 -9.51
N LEU A 12 7.85 1.37 -8.39
CA LEU A 12 6.87 2.20 -7.70
C LEU A 12 6.47 3.36 -8.61
N THR A 13 5.17 3.58 -8.81
CA THR A 13 4.63 4.73 -9.56
C THR A 13 3.57 5.43 -8.73
N PHE A 14 3.50 6.75 -8.83
CA PHE A 14 2.57 7.57 -8.05
C PHE A 14 1.53 8.25 -8.95
N THR A 15 0.28 8.17 -8.54
CA THR A 15 -0.79 9.02 -9.11
C THR A 15 -0.47 10.51 -8.90
N GLY A 16 -1.07 11.40 -9.69
CA GLY A 16 -0.85 12.85 -9.54
C GLY A 16 -1.13 13.36 -8.12
N LYS A 17 -2.16 12.81 -7.45
CA LYS A 17 -2.48 13.14 -6.05
C LYS A 17 -1.41 12.63 -5.07
N GLN A 18 -0.88 11.43 -5.28
CA GLN A 18 0.22 10.91 -4.47
C GLN A 18 1.51 11.73 -4.67
N LYS A 19 1.83 12.14 -5.91
CA LYS A 19 2.97 13.03 -6.18
C LYS A 19 2.84 14.37 -5.46
N GLU A 20 1.64 14.96 -5.46
CA GLU A 20 1.37 16.18 -4.70
C GLU A 20 1.55 15.99 -3.19
N GLN A 21 0.97 14.93 -2.62
CA GLN A 21 1.11 14.63 -1.20
C GLN A 21 2.56 14.37 -0.81
N PHE A 22 3.31 13.66 -1.66
CA PHE A 22 4.71 13.38 -1.42
C PHE A 22 5.57 14.64 -1.51
N ARG A 23 5.36 15.49 -2.51
CA ARG A 23 6.00 16.80 -2.64
C ARG A 23 5.80 17.64 -1.38
N ASP A 24 4.56 17.73 -0.90
CA ASP A 24 4.22 18.52 0.27
C ASP A 24 4.78 17.93 1.58
N ALA A 25 5.00 16.60 1.62
CA ALA A 25 5.68 15.93 2.71
C ALA A 25 7.20 16.17 2.68
N LEU A 26 7.83 16.09 1.50
CA LEU A 26 9.24 16.42 1.30
C LEU A 26 9.52 17.88 1.68
N LEU A 27 8.73 18.83 1.20
CA LEU A 27 8.88 20.25 1.56
C LEU A 27 8.72 20.52 3.06
N ALA A 28 7.90 19.73 3.75
CA ALA A 28 7.74 19.85 5.21
C ALA A 28 8.90 19.22 6.00
N ALA A 29 9.60 18.25 5.41
CA ALA A 29 10.76 17.59 6.03
C ALA A 29 12.08 18.28 5.69
N PHE A 30 12.16 18.90 4.50
CA PHE A 30 13.34 19.54 3.93
C PHE A 30 12.95 20.95 3.44
N PRO A 31 12.85 21.94 4.34
CA PRO A 31 12.29 23.25 4.02
C PRO A 31 13.24 24.14 3.20
N THR A 32 14.51 23.73 3.03
CA THR A 32 15.50 24.45 2.23
C THR A 32 16.05 23.57 1.10
N GLU A 33 16.56 24.22 0.05
CA GLU A 33 17.28 23.54 -1.03
C GLU A 33 18.48 22.74 -0.50
N HIS A 34 19.17 23.29 0.50
CA HIS A 34 20.32 22.63 1.12
C HIS A 34 19.92 21.32 1.81
N ASP A 35 18.85 21.35 2.62
CA ASP A 35 18.36 20.16 3.33
C ASP A 35 17.91 19.08 2.32
N LEU A 36 17.20 19.50 1.26
CA LEU A 36 16.78 18.58 0.21
C LEU A 36 18.01 18.00 -0.51
N ASN A 37 19.01 18.80 -0.84
CA ASN A 37 20.22 18.31 -1.47
C ASN A 37 21.01 17.34 -0.56
N GLN A 38 21.05 17.55 0.75
CA GLN A 38 21.65 16.61 1.69
C GLN A 38 20.97 15.24 1.67
N LEU A 39 19.63 15.20 1.58
CA LEU A 39 18.90 13.95 1.38
C LEU A 39 19.43 13.19 0.15
N LEU A 40 19.55 13.86 -0.98
CA LEU A 40 20.00 13.22 -2.22
C LEU A 40 21.45 12.75 -2.12
N VAL A 41 22.35 13.57 -1.56
CA VAL A 41 23.77 13.23 -1.47
C VAL A 41 23.99 12.02 -0.57
N PHE A 42 23.30 11.95 0.56
CA PHE A 42 23.53 10.89 1.54
C PHE A 42 22.74 9.60 1.27
N GLU A 43 21.51 9.71 0.75
CA GLU A 43 20.64 8.53 0.57
C GLU A 43 20.64 8.03 -0.87
N LEU A 44 20.88 8.90 -1.86
CA LEU A 44 20.78 8.57 -3.28
C LEU A 44 22.12 8.71 -4.02
N GLU A 45 23.17 9.21 -3.37
CA GLU A 45 24.47 9.51 -3.99
C GLU A 45 24.38 10.51 -5.17
N GLU A 46 23.39 11.41 -5.14
CA GLU A 46 23.10 12.37 -6.20
C GLU A 46 23.18 13.82 -5.71
N ASN A 47 23.34 14.77 -6.64
CA ASN A 47 23.22 16.20 -6.36
C ASN A 47 21.94 16.76 -6.97
N LEU A 48 21.17 17.54 -6.21
CA LEU A 48 19.88 18.07 -6.64
C LEU A 48 19.99 18.88 -7.93
N LEU A 49 20.99 19.76 -8.05
CA LEU A 49 21.15 20.62 -9.23
C LEU A 49 21.71 19.88 -10.45
N ASN A 50 22.16 18.64 -10.30
CA ASN A 50 22.47 17.78 -11.44
C ASN A 50 21.21 17.14 -12.02
N LEU A 51 20.14 17.03 -11.23
CA LEU A 51 18.91 16.34 -11.61
C LEU A 51 17.79 17.29 -12.04
N VAL A 52 17.71 18.47 -11.42
CA VAL A 52 16.62 19.42 -11.63
C VAL A 52 17.15 20.82 -11.93
N ALA A 53 16.37 21.60 -12.67
CA ALA A 53 16.71 23.00 -12.94
C ALA A 53 16.56 23.85 -11.66
N ALA A 54 17.52 24.72 -11.39
CA ALA A 54 17.47 25.65 -10.26
C ALA A 54 16.21 26.53 -10.34
N GLY A 55 15.53 26.73 -9.20
CA GLY A 55 14.30 27.50 -9.17
C GLY A 55 13.57 27.43 -7.82
N PRO A 56 12.25 27.71 -7.79
CA PRO A 56 11.48 27.58 -6.57
C PRO A 56 11.53 26.14 -6.03
N LEU A 57 11.83 25.98 -4.73
CA LEU A 57 12.00 24.66 -4.09
C LEU A 57 10.81 23.70 -4.34
N LYS A 58 9.58 24.23 -4.39
CA LYS A 58 8.37 23.46 -4.71
C LYS A 58 8.42 22.81 -6.10
N ILE A 59 8.95 23.54 -7.09
CA ILE A 59 9.10 23.05 -8.47
C ILE A 59 10.23 22.02 -8.52
N MET A 60 11.37 22.33 -7.92
CA MET A 60 12.53 21.42 -7.82
C MET A 60 12.15 20.09 -7.16
N THR A 61 11.38 20.15 -6.06
CA THR A 61 10.90 18.95 -5.35
C THR A 61 9.97 18.11 -6.22
N PHE A 62 9.11 18.75 -7.03
CA PHE A 62 8.24 18.01 -7.94
C PHE A 62 9.04 17.35 -9.09
N GLN A 63 9.98 18.07 -9.69
CA GLN A 63 10.85 17.52 -10.74
C GLN A 63 11.72 16.37 -10.22
N LEU A 64 12.16 16.44 -8.97
CA LEU A 64 12.86 15.34 -8.30
C LEU A 64 12.00 14.09 -8.21
N ILE A 65 10.71 14.23 -7.88
CA ILE A 65 9.77 13.10 -7.83
C ILE A 65 9.59 12.50 -9.23
N GLU A 66 9.45 13.33 -10.28
CA GLU A 66 9.36 12.86 -11.66
C GLU A 66 10.63 12.12 -12.08
N TRP A 67 11.81 12.67 -11.79
CA TRP A 67 13.07 11.99 -12.05
C TRP A 67 13.12 10.64 -11.32
N ALA A 68 12.82 10.60 -10.03
CA ALA A 68 12.87 9.37 -9.24
C ALA A 68 11.90 8.32 -9.79
N GLU A 69 10.73 8.72 -10.28
CA GLU A 69 9.78 7.80 -10.93
C GLU A 69 10.35 7.25 -12.24
N THR A 70 10.91 8.11 -13.10
CA THR A 70 11.50 7.67 -14.38
C THR A 70 12.69 6.74 -14.20
N GLN A 71 13.44 6.89 -13.10
CA GLN A 71 14.59 6.05 -12.78
C GLN A 71 14.21 4.82 -11.94
N GLY A 72 12.95 4.65 -11.53
CA GLY A 72 12.54 3.58 -10.61
C GLY A 72 13.07 3.73 -9.17
N ARG A 73 13.49 4.95 -8.78
CA ARG A 73 14.11 5.29 -7.49
C ARG A 73 13.16 5.99 -6.51
N LEU A 74 11.84 5.95 -6.75
CA LEU A 74 10.86 6.54 -5.83
C LEU A 74 10.90 5.89 -4.43
N GLU A 75 11.13 4.58 -4.35
CA GLU A 75 11.25 3.89 -3.06
C GLU A 75 12.48 4.41 -2.30
N GLU A 76 13.64 4.50 -2.95
CA GLU A 76 14.87 5.04 -2.36
C GLU A 76 14.66 6.47 -1.84
N LEU A 77 14.01 7.33 -2.63
CA LEU A 77 13.69 8.70 -2.23
C LEU A 77 12.78 8.76 -1.00
N LEU A 78 11.74 7.92 -0.95
CA LEU A 78 10.82 7.86 0.19
C LEU A 78 11.51 7.29 1.44
N VAL A 79 12.25 6.19 1.31
CA VAL A 79 12.95 5.53 2.41
C VAL A 79 14.03 6.46 2.97
N GLY A 80 14.84 7.08 2.12
CA GLY A 80 15.84 8.06 2.53
C GLY A 80 15.23 9.26 3.25
N ALA A 81 14.12 9.80 2.73
CA ALA A 81 13.40 10.90 3.37
C ALA A 81 12.92 10.53 4.78
N MET A 82 12.39 9.32 4.96
CA MET A 82 11.96 8.83 6.27
C MET A 82 13.12 8.48 7.20
N SER A 83 14.26 8.03 6.66
CA SER A 83 15.47 7.73 7.42
C SER A 83 16.03 9.00 8.09
N GLN A 84 16.13 10.10 7.34
CA GLN A 84 16.63 11.37 7.86
C GLN A 84 15.61 12.12 8.73
N ASN A 85 14.33 12.01 8.40
CA ASN A 85 13.25 12.69 9.11
C ASN A 85 12.17 11.72 9.64
N PRO A 86 12.54 10.75 10.51
CA PRO A 86 11.63 9.69 10.99
C PRO A 86 10.52 10.21 11.90
N GLY A 87 10.62 11.46 12.37
CA GLY A 87 9.60 12.14 13.16
C GLY A 87 8.57 12.92 12.34
N ASN A 88 8.80 13.14 11.04
CA ASN A 88 7.98 14.04 10.25
C ASN A 88 6.56 13.46 10.03
N PRO A 89 5.49 14.13 10.51
CA PRO A 89 4.14 13.58 10.46
C PRO A 89 3.58 13.50 9.04
N LYS A 90 4.00 14.37 8.11
CA LYS A 90 3.53 14.32 6.72
C LYS A 90 4.15 13.15 5.96
N LEU A 91 5.45 12.89 6.15
CA LEU A 91 6.10 11.72 5.57
C LEU A 91 5.50 10.42 6.09
N LYS A 92 5.26 10.32 7.41
CA LYS A 92 4.58 9.15 8.00
C LYS A 92 3.20 8.94 7.40
N LYS A 93 2.39 10.01 7.34
CA LYS A 93 1.03 9.94 6.80
C LYS A 93 1.04 9.53 5.32
N PHE A 94 2.00 10.04 4.54
CA PHE A 94 2.14 9.66 3.14
C PHE A 94 2.52 8.18 3.00
N ALA A 95 3.55 7.71 3.71
CA ALA A 95 3.96 6.30 3.69
C ALA A 95 2.82 5.36 4.12
N GLN A 96 2.08 5.72 5.17
CA GLN A 96 0.88 5.00 5.59
C GLN A 96 -0.16 4.95 4.46
N SER A 97 -0.43 6.08 3.79
CA SER A 97 -1.39 6.09 2.68
C SER A 97 -1.00 5.16 1.52
N LEU A 98 0.30 4.98 1.26
CA LEU A 98 0.78 4.01 0.27
C LEU A 98 0.56 2.57 0.73
N GLU A 99 0.89 2.24 1.98
CA GLU A 99 0.64 0.90 2.54
C GLU A 99 -0.83 0.50 2.46
N ILE A 100 -1.73 1.45 2.76
CA ILE A 100 -3.18 1.25 2.68
C ILE A 100 -3.61 1.04 1.22
N SER A 101 -3.11 1.87 0.31
CA SER A 101 -3.39 1.74 -1.13
C SER A 101 -2.98 0.36 -1.66
N PHE A 102 -1.78 -0.12 -1.28
CA PHE A 102 -1.30 -1.44 -1.69
C PHE A 102 -2.09 -2.56 -1.05
N PHE A 103 -2.42 -2.45 0.24
CA PHE A 103 -3.26 -3.42 0.92
C PHE A 103 -4.58 -3.63 0.17
N ILE A 104 -5.25 -2.53 -0.20
CA ILE A 104 -6.52 -2.57 -0.93
C ILE A 104 -6.36 -3.18 -2.30
N GLN A 105 -5.36 -2.74 -3.06
CA GLN A 105 -5.09 -3.29 -4.39
C GLN A 105 -4.86 -4.80 -4.32
N ILE A 106 -4.03 -5.27 -3.39
CA ILE A 106 -3.77 -6.71 -3.20
C ILE A 106 -5.04 -7.47 -2.85
N CYS A 107 -5.88 -6.92 -1.96
CA CYS A 107 -7.16 -7.53 -1.64
C CYS A 107 -8.12 -7.57 -2.85
N GLN A 108 -8.11 -6.55 -3.70
CA GLN A 108 -8.90 -6.53 -4.94
C GLN A 108 -8.41 -7.59 -5.92
N GLU A 109 -7.10 -7.70 -6.14
CA GLU A 109 -6.50 -8.75 -6.98
C GLU A 109 -6.83 -10.15 -6.46
N LEU A 110 -6.80 -10.36 -5.13
CA LEU A 110 -7.23 -11.62 -4.50
C LEU A 110 -8.71 -11.94 -4.78
N ILE A 111 -9.59 -10.94 -4.74
CA ILE A 111 -11.01 -11.12 -5.03
C ILE A 111 -11.21 -11.53 -6.48
N GLU A 112 -10.50 -10.88 -7.41
CA GLU A 112 -10.59 -11.15 -8.86
C GLU A 112 -10.18 -12.59 -9.21
N VAL A 113 -9.18 -13.15 -8.52
CA VAL A 113 -8.74 -14.54 -8.72
C VAL A 113 -9.56 -15.56 -7.91
N GLY A 114 -10.64 -15.12 -7.24
CA GLY A 114 -11.53 -16.00 -6.48
C GLY A 114 -11.05 -16.35 -5.07
N ALA A 115 -9.97 -15.74 -4.59
CA ALA A 115 -9.38 -15.99 -3.27
C ALA A 115 -10.06 -15.23 -2.12
N VAL A 116 -11.39 -15.15 -2.18
CA VAL A 116 -12.23 -14.39 -1.25
C VAL A 116 -12.07 -14.87 0.19
N GLU A 117 -11.87 -16.17 0.39
CA GLU A 117 -11.62 -16.78 1.71
C GLU A 117 -10.37 -16.18 2.40
N THR A 118 -9.28 -15.99 1.64
CA THR A 118 -8.04 -15.40 2.14
C THR A 118 -8.27 -13.93 2.54
N VAL A 119 -9.03 -13.18 1.74
CA VAL A 119 -9.38 -11.79 2.06
C VAL A 119 -10.16 -11.70 3.37
N PHE A 120 -11.15 -12.57 3.59
CA PHE A 120 -11.88 -12.60 4.87
C PHE A 120 -10.98 -12.90 6.06
N LYS A 121 -10.10 -13.91 5.96
CA LYS A 121 -9.17 -14.27 7.04
C LYS A 121 -8.30 -13.09 7.43
N VAL A 122 -7.76 -12.38 6.45
CA VAL A 122 -6.97 -11.18 6.66
C VAL A 122 -7.81 -10.11 7.34
N LEU A 123 -8.92 -9.69 6.73
CA LEU A 123 -9.71 -8.57 7.21
C LEU A 123 -10.26 -8.80 8.62
N LEU A 124 -10.68 -10.03 8.95
CA LEU A 124 -11.19 -10.38 10.28
C LEU A 124 -10.10 -10.37 11.36
N SER A 125 -8.84 -10.54 10.97
CA SER A 125 -7.68 -10.42 11.86
C SER A 125 -7.32 -8.96 12.19
N LEU A 126 -7.80 -7.99 11.41
CA LEU A 126 -7.51 -6.58 11.59
C LEU A 126 -8.30 -5.97 12.75
N LYS A 127 -7.78 -4.88 13.30
CA LYS A 127 -8.48 -4.12 14.35
C LYS A 127 -9.42 -3.12 13.68
N LEU A 128 -10.58 -3.60 13.27
CA LEU A 128 -11.59 -2.80 12.58
C LEU A 128 -12.47 -2.02 13.57
N PRO A 129 -12.92 -0.80 13.21
CA PRO A 129 -14.03 -0.14 13.90
C PRO A 129 -15.26 -1.05 13.99
N LYS A 130 -16.05 -0.93 15.07
CA LYS A 130 -17.18 -1.82 15.36
C LYS A 130 -18.12 -2.01 14.15
N ASN A 131 -18.55 -0.92 13.54
CA ASN A 131 -19.47 -0.95 12.39
C ASN A 131 -18.85 -1.70 11.20
N ASN A 132 -17.56 -1.48 10.92
CA ASN A 132 -16.86 -2.17 9.83
C ASN A 132 -16.70 -3.67 10.13
N ARG A 133 -16.46 -4.02 11.40
CA ARG A 133 -16.38 -5.42 11.81
C ARG A 133 -17.72 -6.14 11.66
N GLU A 134 -18.82 -5.50 12.04
CA GLU A 134 -20.18 -6.05 11.88
C GLU A 134 -20.55 -6.26 10.41
N LEU A 135 -20.26 -5.29 9.54
CA LEU A 135 -20.45 -5.44 8.09
C LEU A 135 -19.64 -6.62 7.53
N LEU A 136 -18.38 -6.74 7.92
CA LEU A 136 -17.52 -7.83 7.46
C LEU A 136 -18.00 -9.21 7.94
N ILE A 137 -18.50 -9.31 9.18
CA ILE A 137 -19.10 -10.54 9.72
C ILE A 137 -20.35 -10.93 8.92
N ASN A 138 -21.19 -9.97 8.54
CA ASN A 138 -22.38 -10.24 7.73
C ASN A 138 -22.01 -10.74 6.33
N LEU A 139 -21.01 -10.12 5.69
CA LEU A 139 -20.48 -10.60 4.41
C LEU A 139 -19.90 -12.02 4.55
N ARG A 140 -19.17 -12.29 5.63
CA ARG A 140 -18.62 -13.61 5.90
C ARG A 140 -19.71 -14.67 6.07
N TYR A 141 -20.77 -14.35 6.82
CA TYR A 141 -21.88 -15.26 7.02
C TYR A 141 -22.58 -15.63 5.70
N ARG A 142 -22.77 -14.65 4.80
CA ARG A 142 -23.32 -14.90 3.46
C ARG A 142 -22.39 -15.80 2.64
N TRP A 143 -21.08 -15.58 2.71
CA TRP A 143 -20.08 -16.43 2.03
C TRP A 143 -20.14 -17.88 2.52
N ASP A 144 -20.08 -18.10 3.83
CA ASP A 144 -20.16 -19.45 4.41
C ASP A 144 -21.50 -20.14 4.09
N SER A 145 -22.60 -19.37 3.98
CA SER A 145 -23.89 -19.92 3.55
C SER A 145 -23.91 -20.35 2.09
N LEU A 146 -23.19 -19.66 1.20
CA LEU A 146 -23.09 -20.05 -0.21
C LEU A 146 -22.25 -21.32 -0.37
N LEU A 147 -21.13 -21.42 0.37
CA LEU A 147 -20.29 -22.61 0.36
C LEU A 147 -21.06 -23.86 0.83
N ARG A 148 -21.88 -23.74 1.88
CA ARG A 148 -22.73 -24.87 2.32
C ARG A 148 -23.73 -25.29 1.25
N LYS A 149 -24.41 -24.34 0.61
CA LYS A 149 -25.36 -24.64 -0.47
C LYS A 149 -24.68 -25.29 -1.68
N GLU A 150 -23.46 -24.86 -2.00
CA GLU A 150 -22.63 -25.49 -3.04
C GLU A 150 -22.26 -26.93 -2.67
N GLU A 151 -21.87 -27.18 -1.41
CA GLU A 151 -21.57 -28.54 -0.91
C GLU A 151 -22.79 -29.47 -0.87
N GLU A 152 -23.98 -28.92 -0.61
CA GLU A 152 -25.25 -29.66 -0.50
C GLU A 152 -26.00 -29.77 -1.85
N ASP A 153 -25.41 -29.28 -2.96
CA ASP A 153 -26.05 -29.19 -4.29
C ASP A 153 -27.42 -28.46 -4.26
N GLU A 154 -27.61 -27.53 -3.31
CA GLU A 154 -28.87 -26.78 -3.09
C GLU A 154 -28.95 -25.48 -3.93
N ILE A 155 -27.92 -25.17 -4.71
CA ILE A 155 -27.83 -23.97 -5.54
C ILE A 155 -27.30 -24.33 -6.92
N SER A 156 -27.89 -23.74 -7.96
CA SER A 156 -27.39 -23.93 -9.32
C SER A 156 -26.03 -23.26 -9.52
N GLU A 157 -25.20 -23.79 -10.42
CA GLU A 157 -23.90 -23.18 -10.74
C GLU A 157 -24.02 -21.71 -11.18
N GLU A 158 -25.05 -21.38 -11.95
CA GLU A 158 -25.31 -20.01 -12.42
C GLU A 158 -25.69 -19.06 -11.27
N GLU A 159 -26.59 -19.50 -10.39
CA GLU A 159 -27.00 -18.71 -9.22
C GLU A 159 -25.84 -18.53 -8.25
N LEU A 160 -25.05 -19.58 -8.03
CA LEU A 160 -23.84 -19.54 -7.20
C LEU A 160 -22.80 -18.56 -7.74
N ALA A 161 -22.55 -18.55 -9.06
CA ALA A 161 -21.63 -17.63 -9.69
C ALA A 161 -22.09 -16.17 -9.53
N ASN A 162 -23.38 -15.90 -9.75
CA ASN A 162 -23.97 -14.58 -9.56
C ASN A 162 -23.86 -14.10 -8.10
N GLU A 163 -24.20 -14.96 -7.13
CA GLU A 163 -24.11 -14.64 -5.72
C GLU A 163 -22.66 -14.39 -5.25
N LYS A 164 -21.71 -15.22 -5.71
CA LYS A 164 -20.27 -15.01 -5.46
C LYS A 164 -19.80 -13.68 -6.05
N ALA A 165 -20.24 -13.30 -7.26
CA ALA A 165 -19.90 -12.02 -7.88
C ALA A 165 -20.47 -10.81 -7.12
N ILE A 166 -21.72 -10.89 -6.64
CA ILE A 166 -22.33 -9.85 -5.79
C ILE A 166 -21.54 -9.70 -4.49
N LEU A 167 -21.15 -10.81 -3.88
CA LEU A 167 -20.39 -10.79 -2.63
C LEU A 167 -18.98 -10.21 -2.82
N ALA A 168 -18.31 -10.58 -3.90
CA ALA A 168 -17.03 -9.99 -4.32
C ALA A 168 -17.16 -8.46 -4.49
N SER A 169 -18.19 -7.98 -5.19
CA SER A 169 -18.46 -6.56 -5.37
C SER A 169 -18.70 -5.81 -4.05
N ASN A 170 -19.47 -6.42 -3.13
CA ASN A 170 -19.69 -5.85 -1.80
C ASN A 170 -18.39 -5.78 -0.98
N LEU A 171 -17.53 -6.78 -1.10
CA LEU A 171 -16.24 -6.83 -0.41
C LEU A 171 -15.26 -5.78 -0.98
N SER A 172 -15.25 -5.59 -2.30
CA SER A 172 -14.50 -4.51 -2.95
C SER A 172 -14.99 -3.13 -2.49
N SER A 173 -16.32 -2.92 -2.45
CA SER A 173 -16.90 -1.67 -1.94
C SER A 173 -16.54 -1.42 -0.48
N PHE A 174 -16.53 -2.48 0.34
CA PHE A 174 -16.05 -2.41 1.72
C PHE A 174 -14.58 -1.98 1.77
N LEU A 175 -13.71 -2.54 0.93
CA LEU A 175 -12.28 -2.20 0.87
C LEU A 175 -12.03 -0.75 0.44
N GLU A 176 -12.82 -0.20 -0.48
CA GLU A 176 -12.70 1.21 -0.92
C GLU A 176 -13.15 2.19 0.16
N HIS A 177 -14.31 1.92 0.77
CA HIS A 177 -14.79 2.70 1.91
C HIS A 177 -13.82 2.58 3.09
N TYR A 178 -13.28 1.37 3.27
CA TYR A 178 -12.19 1.13 4.19
C TYR A 178 -10.99 1.97 3.75
N GLY A 179 -10.44 2.00 2.54
CA GLY A 179 -9.28 2.87 2.24
C GLY A 179 -9.46 4.36 2.52
N SER A 180 -10.68 4.85 2.47
CA SER A 180 -10.99 6.28 2.49
C SER A 180 -11.21 6.88 3.89
N SER A 181 -11.43 6.06 4.93
CA SER A 181 -11.78 6.60 6.25
C SER A 181 -10.54 7.10 7.04
N PRO A 182 -10.60 8.29 7.67
CA PRO A 182 -9.45 8.96 8.28
C PRO A 182 -8.87 8.27 9.53
N ASP A 183 -9.56 7.28 10.09
CA ASP A 183 -9.17 6.59 11.33
C ASP A 183 -8.13 5.47 11.14
N LYS A 184 -7.36 5.48 10.04
CA LYS A 184 -6.84 4.23 9.50
C LYS A 184 -5.39 3.88 9.75
N ILE A 185 -5.29 2.64 10.22
CA ILE A 185 -4.23 1.67 10.01
C ILE A 185 -2.94 2.16 10.65
N ALA A 186 -2.76 1.77 11.92
CA ALA A 186 -1.42 1.74 12.48
C ALA A 186 -0.52 0.92 11.53
N ASN A 187 0.77 1.28 11.40
CA ASN A 187 1.85 0.65 10.60
C ASN A 187 1.97 -0.90 10.65
N THR A 188 1.07 -1.60 11.34
CA THR A 188 1.13 -3.03 11.66
C THR A 188 0.18 -3.90 10.82
N GLU A 189 -0.69 -3.36 9.97
CA GLU A 189 -1.67 -4.18 9.23
C GLU A 189 -1.14 -4.72 7.89
N TYR A 190 -0.30 -3.98 7.16
CA TYR A 190 0.34 -4.46 5.92
C TYR A 190 1.20 -5.72 6.16
N TYR A 191 1.98 -5.74 7.24
CA TYR A 191 2.79 -6.90 7.62
C TYR A 191 1.96 -8.16 7.95
N ARG A 192 0.66 -8.02 8.26
CA ARG A 192 -0.23 -9.17 8.50
C ARG A 192 -0.66 -9.87 7.22
N LEU A 193 -0.54 -9.21 6.07
CA LEU A 193 -0.71 -9.87 4.76
C LEU A 193 0.48 -10.76 4.41
N TYR A 194 1.67 -10.48 4.94
CA TYR A 194 2.92 -11.11 4.52
C TYR A 194 2.93 -12.65 4.52
N PRO A 195 2.30 -13.35 5.48
CA PRO A 195 2.17 -14.80 5.44
C PRO A 195 1.34 -15.30 4.23
N TYR A 196 0.34 -14.52 3.80
CA TYR A 196 -0.59 -14.84 2.70
C TYR A 196 -0.09 -14.34 1.35
N LEU A 197 0.83 -13.37 1.33
CA LEU A 197 1.50 -12.90 0.10
C LEU A 197 2.25 -14.02 -0.64
N LYS A 198 2.71 -15.07 0.07
CA LYS A 198 3.31 -16.24 -0.60
C LYS A 198 2.31 -17.03 -1.45
N GLU A 199 1.04 -17.10 -1.04
CA GLU A 199 -0.02 -17.75 -1.82
C GLU A 199 -0.29 -16.98 -3.14
N LEU A 200 -0.22 -15.65 -3.08
CA LEU A 200 -0.33 -14.79 -4.26
C LEU A 200 0.78 -14.98 -5.28
N VAL A 201 2.03 -15.13 -4.81
CA VAL A 201 3.16 -15.45 -5.69
C VAL A 201 2.98 -16.81 -6.34
N THR A 202 2.44 -17.80 -5.61
CA THR A 202 2.13 -19.12 -6.19
C THR A 202 1.02 -19.08 -7.24
N TRP A 203 0.19 -18.03 -7.25
CA TRP A 203 -0.82 -17.77 -8.27
C TRP A 203 -0.38 -16.78 -9.35
N GLY A 204 0.91 -16.42 -9.39
CA GLY A 204 1.47 -15.58 -10.45
C GLY A 204 1.20 -14.07 -10.28
N VAL A 205 0.68 -13.64 -9.14
CA VAL A 205 0.46 -12.21 -8.85
C VAL A 205 1.81 -11.54 -8.56
N LYS A 206 2.15 -10.51 -9.33
CA LYS A 206 3.36 -9.71 -9.12
C LYS A 206 3.16 -8.76 -7.94
N LEU A 207 3.65 -9.17 -6.78
CA LEU A 207 3.65 -8.32 -5.60
C LEU A 207 4.73 -7.23 -5.71
N MET A 208 4.35 -5.98 -5.44
CA MET A 208 5.33 -4.92 -5.13
C MET A 208 5.99 -5.22 -3.77
N PRO A 209 7.30 -4.93 -3.61
CA PRO A 209 7.98 -5.16 -2.35
C PRO A 209 7.42 -4.26 -1.23
N PRO A 210 7.43 -4.72 0.04
CA PRO A 210 7.23 -3.85 1.19
C PRO A 210 8.22 -2.69 1.16
N LEU A 211 7.79 -1.47 1.52
CA LEU A 211 8.69 -0.32 1.72
C LEU A 211 9.78 -0.72 2.73
N SER A 212 10.96 -1.06 2.21
CA SER A 212 11.99 -1.74 2.97
C SER A 212 12.83 -0.74 3.77
N GLY A 213 12.27 -0.20 4.84
CA GLY A 213 13.01 0.77 5.67
C GLY A 213 12.25 1.43 6.81
N LEU A 214 10.93 1.21 6.96
CA LEU A 214 10.22 1.71 8.12
C LEU A 214 10.74 1.01 9.38
N PRO A 215 11.24 1.74 10.40
CA PRO A 215 11.59 1.11 11.66
C PRO A 215 10.33 0.41 12.15
N ALA A 216 10.43 -0.91 12.35
CA ALA A 216 9.42 -1.68 13.06
C ALA A 216 9.15 -0.92 14.35
N GLY A 217 7.97 -0.29 14.44
CA GLY A 217 7.54 0.33 15.67
C GLY A 217 7.61 -0.75 16.73
N ARG A 218 8.59 -0.66 17.63
CA ARG A 218 8.64 -1.56 18.77
C ARG A 218 7.33 -1.36 19.55
N PRO A 219 6.78 -2.45 20.11
CA PRO A 219 5.58 -2.40 20.93
C PRO A 219 5.70 -1.40 22.08
#